data_AF-A0A350QH10-F1
#
_entry.id   AF-A0A350QH10-F1
#
_cell.length_a   1.000
_cell.length_b   1.000
_cell.length_c   1.000
_cell.angle_alpha   90.00
_cell.angle_beta   90.00
_cell.angle_gamma   90.00
#
_symmetry.space_group_name_H-M   'P 1'
#
loop_
_entity.id
_entity.type
_entity.pdbx_description
1 polymer ?
#
loop_
_entity_poly.entity_id
_entity_poly.type
_entity_poly.pdbx_seq_one_letter_code
_entity_poly.pdbx_strand_id
1 'polypeptide(L)' 'MNILANINELRAQIASWRRAGKKIAFVPTMGNLHQGHLQLVDVAKRRAD' A
#
# COMPACT_ATOMS: atom_id res chain seq x y z
N MET A 1 7.94 2.78 -6.52
CA MET A 1 7.21 1.51 -6.39
C MET A 1 8.17 0.52 -5.77
N ASN A 2 7.88 0.04 -4.57
CA ASN A 2 8.76 -0.89 -3.84
C ASN A 2 8.02 -2.21 -3.68
N ILE A 3 8.70 -3.33 -3.91
CA ILE A 3 8.18 -4.68 -3.68
C ILE A 3 8.91 -5.23 -2.45
N LEU A 4 8.16 -5.62 -1.42
CA LEU A 4 8.71 -6.19 -0.18
C LEU A 4 8.18 -7.62 -0.04
N ALA A 5 9.09 -8.59 0.08
CA ALA A 5 8.76 -10.01 0.22
C ALA A 5 8.97 -10.54 1.65
N ASN A 6 9.54 -9.73 2.54
CA ASN A 6 9.79 -10.08 3.94
C ASN A 6 8.89 -9.27 4.90
N ILE A 7 8.33 -9.94 5.90
CA ILE A 7 7.43 -9.31 6.87
C ILE A 7 8.11 -8.26 7.76
N ASN A 8 9.40 -8.43 8.07
CA ASN A 8 10.16 -7.48 8.89
C ASN A 8 10.42 -6.19 8.13
N GLU A 9 10.74 -6.27 6.84
CA GLU A 9 10.91 -5.10 5.96
C GLU A 9 9.59 -4.33 5.82
N LEU A 10 8.48 -5.04 5.60
CA LEU A 10 7.15 -4.44 5.53
C LEU A 10 6.81 -3.68 6.82
N ARG A 11 7.05 -4.30 7.99
CA ARG A 11 6.80 -3.68 9.30
C ARG A 11 7.67 -2.43 9.50
N ALA A 12 8.95 -2.49 9.14
CA ALA A 12 9.86 -1.35 9.22
C ALA A 12 9.38 -0.18 8.33
N GLN A 13 8.95 -0.46 7.10
CA GLN A 13 8.43 0.54 6.17
C GLN A 13 7.15 1.19 6.71
N ILE A 14 6.18 0.39 7.18
CA ILE A 14 4.94 0.90 7.77
C ILE A 14 5.22 1.75 9.01
N ALA A 15 6.16 1.34 9.87
CA ALA A 15 6.54 2.11 11.05
C ALA A 15 7.18 3.46 10.69
N SER A 16 7.98 3.52 9.61
CA SER A 16 8.50 4.78 9.08
C SER A 16 7.38 5.73 8.64
N TRP A 17 6.42 5.24 7.84
CA TRP A 17 5.28 6.06 7.40
C TRP A 17 4.42 6.55 8.56
N ARG A 18 4.14 5.69 9.54
CA ARG A 18 3.41 6.07 10.76
C ARG A 18 4.12 7.14 11.57
N ARG A 19 5.45 7.02 11.77
CA ARG A 19 6.25 8.05 12.44
C ARG A 19 6.23 9.38 11.69
N ALA A 20 6.14 9.34 10.36
CA ALA A 20 6.00 10.52 9.52
C ALA A 20 4.57 11.08 9.46
N GLY A 21 3.62 10.52 10.22
CA GLY A 21 2.22 10.97 10.26
C GLY A 21 1.44 10.71 8.97
N LYS A 22 1.92 9.82 8.09
CA LYS A 22 1.29 9.53 6.80
C LYS A 22 0.01 8.73 6.98
N LYS A 23 -1.02 9.06 6.22
CA LYS A 23 -2.23 8.26 6.08
C LYS A 23 -1.97 7.14 5.09
N ILE A 24 -2.20 5.89 5.49
CA ILE A 24 -1.88 4.69 4.69
C ILE A 24 -3.16 4.05 4.19
N ALA A 25 -3.26 3.74 2.89
CA ALA A 25 -4.32 2.94 2.31
C ALA A 25 -3.85 1.52 1.98
N PHE A 26 -4.75 0.54 2.09
CA PHE A 26 -4.44 -0.87 1.84
C PHE A 26 -5.42 -1.45 0.81
N VAL A 27 -4.87 -2.03 -0.26
CA VAL A 27 -5.63 -2.72 -1.32
C VAL A 27 -5.18 -4.18 -1.33
N PRO A 28 -5.82 -5.08 -0.56
CA PRO A 28 -5.47 -6.50 -0.56
C PRO A 28 -5.91 -7.14 -1.88
N THR A 29 -5.01 -7.92 -2.51
CA THR A 29 -5.30 -8.72 -3.70
C THR A 29 -4.57 -10.06 -3.62
N MET A 30 -4.98 -11.02 -4.44
CA MET A 30 -4.25 -12.30 -4.63
C MET A 30 -3.40 -12.32 -5.91
N GLY A 31 -3.18 -11.17 -6.56
CA GLY A 31 -2.53 -11.10 -7.88
C GLY A 31 -3.53 -11.12 -9.05
N ASN A 32 -3.05 -11.45 -10.25
CA ASN A 32 -3.81 -11.41 -11.51
C ASN A 32 -4.61 -10.10 -11.72
N LEU A 33 -3.88 -8.97 -11.67
CA LEU A 33 -4.50 -7.65 -11.66
C LEU A 33 -5.16 -7.29 -13.00
N HIS A 34 -6.27 -6.57 -12.89
CA HIS A 34 -7.06 -6.08 -14.02
C HIS A 34 -7.69 -4.73 -13.65
N GLN A 35 -8.45 -4.12 -14.55
CA GLN A 35 -8.90 -2.73 -14.40
C GLN A 35 -9.63 -2.43 -13.08
N GLY A 36 -10.48 -3.35 -12.61
CA GLY A 36 -11.13 -3.22 -11.30
C GLY A 36 -10.16 -3.05 -10.13
N HIS A 37 -9.03 -3.78 -10.13
CA HIS A 37 -8.00 -3.60 -9.10
C HIS A 37 -7.34 -2.22 -9.18
N LEU A 38 -7.07 -1.72 -10.39
CA LEU A 38 -6.46 -0.41 -10.60
C LEU A 38 -7.39 0.73 -10.13
N GLN A 39 -8.70 0.60 -10.34
CA GLN A 39 -9.67 1.56 -9.81
C GLN A 39 -9.64 1.64 -8.28
N LEU A 40 -9.46 0.51 -7.59
CA LEU A 40 -9.29 0.50 -6.13
C LEU A 40 -7.99 1.23 -5.73
N VAL A 41 -6.90 1.03 -6.46
CA VAL A 41 -5.64 1.76 -6.25
C VAL A 41 -5.81 3.26 -6.49
N ASP A 42 -6.54 3.68 -7.52
CA ASP A 42 -6.80 5.10 -7.80
C ASP A 42 -7.66 5.76 -6.72
N VAL A 43 -8.63 5.03 -6.15
CA VAL A 43 -9.37 5.50 -4.96
C VAL A 43 -8.45 5.58 -3.74
N ALA A 44 -7.59 4.59 -3.52
CA ALA A 44 -6.64 4.57 -2.41
C ALA A 44 -5.68 5.78 -2.45
N LYS A 45 -5.09 6.07 -3.61
CA LYS A 45 -4.21 7.23 -3.82
C LYS A 45 -4.87 8.58 -3.52
N ARG A 46 -6.18 8.71 -3.74
CA ARG A 46 -6.94 9.94 -3.43
C ARG A 46 -7.27 10.10 -1.95
N ARG A 47 -7.14 9.04 -1.15
CA ARG A 47 -7.61 9.00 0.25
C ARG A 47 -6.47 8.92 1.27
N ALA A 48 -5.23 8.79 0.83
CA ALA A 48 -4.04 8.53 1.65
C ALA A 48 -2.81 9.23 1.04
N ASP A 49 -1.70 9.26 1.78
CA ASP A 49 -0.43 9.89 1.40
C ASP A 49 0.57 8.91 0.76
#